data_AF-A0A238D188-F1
#
_entry.id   AF-A0A238D188-F1
#
_cell.length_a   1.000
_cell.length_b   1.000
_cell.length_c   1.000
_cell.angle_alpha   90.00
_cell.angle_beta   90.00
_cell.angle_gamma   90.00
#
_symmetry.space_group_name_H-M   'P 1'
#
loop_
_entity.id
_entity.type
_entity.pdbx_description
1 polymer ?
#
loop_
_entity_poly.entity_id
_entity_poly.type
_entity_poly.pdbx_seq_one_letter_code
_entity_poly.pdbx_strand_id
1 'polypeptide(L)'
;MGWTVDFGDVKQIFEPIFKSIDHHPLFEVEGIRDGDTASIAAWVFENAARKPPELTQVDLYETPGCGSILAIDKDGPILPI
;
A
#
# COMPACT_ATOMS: atom_id res chain seq x y z
N MET A 1 -4.69 -19.69 19.94
CA MET A 1 -4.24 -18.41 19.35
C MET A 1 -4.85 -18.34 17.96
N GLY A 2 -5.95 -17.60 17.78
CA GLY A 2 -6.89 -17.83 16.67
C GLY A 2 -7.24 -16.61 15.81
N TRP A 3 -6.37 -15.59 15.75
CA TRP A 3 -6.52 -14.45 14.84
C TRP A 3 -5.13 -14.06 14.30
N THR A 4 -5.02 -13.99 12.98
CA THR A 4 -3.80 -13.71 12.21
C THR A 4 -3.61 -12.19 12.03
N VAL A 5 -3.66 -11.41 13.12
CA VAL A 5 -3.78 -9.93 13.19
C VAL A 5 -5.23 -9.42 13.20
N ASP A 6 -5.51 -8.45 14.10
CA ASP A 6 -6.80 -7.77 14.23
C ASP A 6 -6.94 -6.68 13.17
N PHE A 7 -8.10 -6.58 12.51
CA PHE A 7 -8.35 -5.53 11.52
C PHE A 7 -8.28 -4.10 12.10
N GLY A 8 -8.54 -3.94 13.39
CA GLY A 8 -8.34 -2.70 14.13
C GLY A 8 -6.88 -2.27 14.18
N ASP A 9 -5.95 -3.21 14.36
CA ASP A 9 -4.51 -2.92 14.35
C ASP A 9 -4.06 -2.49 12.95
N VAL A 10 -4.52 -3.19 11.90
CA VAL A 10 -4.26 -2.82 10.50
C VAL A 10 -4.75 -1.40 10.22
N LYS A 11 -5.96 -1.05 10.66
CA LYS A 11 -6.50 0.31 10.53
C LYS A 11 -5.64 1.34 11.25
N GLN A 12 -5.21 1.07 12.48
CA GLN A 12 -4.36 1.99 13.24
C GLN A 12 -3.00 2.23 12.56
N ILE A 13 -2.42 1.19 11.95
CA ILE A 13 -1.18 1.30 11.18
C ILE A 13 -1.38 2.15 9.92
N PHE A 14 -2.52 1.98 9.23
CA PHE A 14 -2.83 2.69 7.99
C PHE A 14 -3.33 4.13 8.18
N GLU A 15 -3.92 4.44 9.33
CA GLU A 15 -4.47 5.77 9.67
C GLU A 15 -3.57 6.98 9.32
N PRO A 16 -2.26 7.01 9.64
CA PRO A 16 -1.41 8.14 9.27
C PRO A 16 -1.23 8.30 7.75
N ILE A 17 -1.23 7.20 7.00
CA ILE A 17 -1.12 7.19 5.54
C ILE A 17 -2.43 7.69 4.92
N PHE A 18 -3.56 7.21 5.44
CA PHE A 18 -4.87 7.67 5.00
C PHE A 18 -5.03 9.18 5.19
N LYS A 19 -4.69 9.71 6.38
CA LYS A 19 -4.81 11.13 6.69
C LYS A 19 -3.96 12.06 5.83
N SER A 20 -2.85 11.61 5.28
CA SER A 20 -1.99 12.46 4.44
C SER A 20 -2.45 12.55 2.99
N ILE A 21 -3.37 11.67 2.54
CA ILE A 21 -3.86 11.66 1.16
C ILE A 21 -5.37 11.95 1.06
N ASP A 22 -6.15 11.60 2.09
CA ASP A 22 -7.58 11.88 2.13
C ASP A 22 -7.83 13.39 2.12
N HIS A 23 -8.67 13.87 1.21
CA HIS A 23 -8.97 15.30 1.01
C HIS A 23 -7.75 16.21 0.72
N HIS A 24 -6.60 15.66 0.30
CA HIS A 24 -5.41 16.44 -0.05
C HIS A 24 -5.09 16.34 -1.56
N PRO A 25 -4.54 17.40 -2.18
CA PRO A 25 -3.99 17.29 -3.52
C PRO A 25 -2.79 16.35 -3.54
N LEU A 26 -2.88 15.23 -4.26
CA LEU A 26 -1.86 14.17 -4.23
C LEU A 26 -0.46 14.63 -4.70
N PHE A 27 -0.39 15.65 -5.56
CA PHE A 27 0.87 16.22 -6.04
C PHE A 27 1.62 17.03 -4.97
N GLU A 28 0.98 17.36 -3.84
CA GLU A 28 1.61 18.03 -2.69
C GLU A 28 2.20 17.02 -1.70
N VAL A 29 1.87 15.74 -1.84
CA VAL A 29 2.33 14.68 -0.94
C VAL A 29 3.76 14.27 -1.32
N GLU A 30 4.70 14.54 -0.42
CA GLU A 30 6.10 14.17 -0.62
C GLU A 30 6.26 12.66 -0.85
N GLY A 31 6.90 12.30 -1.97
CA GLY A 31 7.15 10.92 -2.38
C GLY A 31 6.14 10.36 -3.38
N ILE A 32 4.98 11.01 -3.61
CA ILE A 32 4.11 10.69 -4.74
C ILE A 32 4.66 11.38 -5.98
N ARG A 33 5.11 10.61 -6.99
CA ARG A 33 5.88 11.14 -8.12
C ARG A 33 5.02 11.85 -9.19
N ASP A 34 3.98 11.19 -9.67
CA ASP A 34 3.18 11.64 -10.83
C ASP A 34 1.66 11.52 -10.63
N GLY A 35 1.23 11.18 -9.41
CA GLY A 35 -0.19 11.08 -9.06
C GLY A 35 -0.93 9.92 -9.73
N ASP A 36 -0.22 9.03 -10.43
CA ASP A 36 -0.82 7.83 -11.00
C ASP A 36 -1.02 6.73 -9.95
N THR A 37 -1.85 5.72 -10.28
CA THR A 37 -2.20 4.65 -9.35
C THR A 37 -0.99 3.81 -8.92
N ALA A 38 0.02 3.69 -9.76
CA ALA A 38 1.22 2.89 -9.47
C ALA A 38 2.14 3.62 -8.48
N SER A 39 2.39 4.90 -8.69
CA SER A 39 3.16 5.78 -7.80
C SER A 39 2.47 5.94 -6.45
N ILE A 40 1.14 6.07 -6.40
CA ILE A 40 0.43 6.12 -5.12
C ILE A 40 0.50 4.76 -4.40
N ALA A 41 0.29 3.64 -5.11
CA ALA A 41 0.39 2.31 -4.49
C ALA A 41 1.80 2.02 -3.94
N ALA A 42 2.85 2.42 -4.67
CA ALA A 42 4.23 2.34 -4.20
C ALA A 42 4.47 3.19 -2.96
N TRP A 43 4.01 4.44 -2.97
CA TRP A 43 4.14 5.33 -1.83
C TRP A 43 3.40 4.78 -0.59
N VAL A 44 2.18 4.26 -0.75
CA VAL A 44 1.44 3.60 0.34
C VAL A 44 2.21 2.40 0.86
N PHE A 45 2.71 1.54 -0.02
CA PHE A 45 3.48 0.36 0.35
C PHE A 45 4.74 0.72 1.14
N GLU A 46 5.52 1.69 0.69
CA GLU A 46 6.75 2.14 1.36
C GLU A 46 6.48 2.74 2.74
N ASN A 47 5.39 3.50 2.90
CA ASN A 47 5.03 4.10 4.19
C ASN A 47 4.38 3.09 5.14
N ALA A 48 3.60 2.15 4.61
CA ALA A 48 2.98 1.09 5.37
C ALA A 48 4.02 0.07 5.81
N ALA A 49 4.90 -0.41 4.92
CA ALA A 49 5.92 -1.43 5.20
C ALA A 49 6.93 -1.04 6.29
N ARG A 50 7.03 0.25 6.67
CA ARG A 50 7.75 0.68 7.88
C ARG A 50 7.15 0.10 9.17
N LYS A 51 5.92 -0.46 9.11
CA LYS A 51 5.20 -1.11 10.21
C LYS A 51 4.39 -2.32 9.67
N PRO A 52 4.13 -3.31 10.52
CA PRO A 52 4.61 -4.71 10.49
C PRO A 52 5.25 -5.30 9.20
N PRO A 53 6.13 -6.32 9.33
CA PRO A 53 6.80 -7.03 8.23
C PRO A 53 5.88 -7.94 7.37
N GLU A 54 4.57 -7.89 7.61
CA GLU A 54 3.60 -8.82 7.03
C GLU A 54 2.93 -8.27 5.77
N LEU A 55 3.05 -6.96 5.47
CA LEU A 55 2.48 -6.37 4.26
C LEU A 55 3.14 -6.98 3.01
N THR A 56 2.33 -7.64 2.18
CA THR A 56 2.78 -8.26 0.92
C THR A 56 2.24 -7.56 -0.31
N GLN A 57 1.15 -6.82 -0.18
CA GLN A 57 0.43 -6.28 -1.31
C GLN A 57 -0.34 -5.01 -0.95
N VAL A 58 -0.42 -4.08 -1.90
CA VAL A 58 -1.28 -2.90 -1.89
C VAL A 58 -2.09 -2.90 -3.19
N ASP A 59 -3.41 -2.86 -3.03
CA ASP A 59 -4.36 -2.74 -4.13
C ASP A 59 -4.93 -1.33 -4.10
N LEU A 60 -4.77 -0.61 -5.21
CA LEU A 60 -5.30 0.74 -5.36
C LEU A 60 -6.20 0.79 -6.58
N TYR A 61 -7.43 1.24 -6.39
CA TYR A 61 -8.42 1.42 -7.44
C TYR A 61 -8.81 2.90 -7.53
N GLU A 62 -8.51 3.55 -8.65
CA GLU A 62 -8.95 4.92 -8.91
C GLU A 62 -10.46 4.93 -9.22
N THR A 63 -10.92 3.94 -9.98
CA THR A 63 -12.33 3.69 -10.26
C THR A 63 -12.62 2.19 -10.16
N PRO A 64 -13.90 1.76 -10.06
CA PRO A 64 -14.23 0.35 -9.95
C PRO A 64 -13.63 -0.48 -11.08
N GLY A 65 -12.74 -1.42 -10.74
CA GLY A 65 -12.08 -2.30 -11.70
C GLY A 65 -10.90 -1.68 -12.48
N CYS A 66 -10.54 -0.42 -12.23
CA CYS A 66 -9.38 0.23 -12.83
C CYS A 66 -8.40 0.70 -11.74
N GLY A 67 -7.16 0.21 -11.79
CA GLY A 67 -6.21 0.42 -10.71
C GLY A 67 -4.85 -0.22 -10.94
N SER A 68 -4.11 -0.37 -9.85
CA SER A 68 -2.80 -1.01 -9.81
C SER A 68 -2.68 -1.91 -8.59
N ILE A 69 -1.98 -3.02 -8.77
CA ILE A 69 -1.61 -3.95 -7.70
C ILE A 69 -0.10 -3.91 -7.58
N LEU A 70 0.40 -3.53 -6.42
CA LEU A 70 1.81 -3.67 -6.07
C LEU A 70 1.93 -4.82 -5.08
N ALA A 71 2.63 -5.88 -5.48
CA ALA A 71 2.90 -7.03 -4.63
C ALA A 71 4.40 -7.33 -4.60
N ILE A 72 4.89 -7.72 -3.42
CA ILE A 72 6.21 -8.36 -3.30
C ILE A 72 6.03 -9.87 -3.36
N ASP A 73 6.76 -10.49 -4.26
CA ASP A 73 6.88 -11.94 -4.28
C ASP A 73 7.72 -12.38 -3.07
N LYS A 74 7.12 -13.10 -2.12
CA LYS A 74 7.83 -13.68 -0.98
C LYS A 74 8.53 -14.99 -1.35
N ASP A 75 8.17 -15.61 -2.48
CA ASP A 75 8.60 -16.96 -2.86
C ASP A 75 9.74 -16.97 -3.91
N GLY A 76 10.13 -15.80 -4.42
CA GLY A 76 11.18 -15.66 -5.44
C GLY A 76 10.72 -16.16 -6.81
N PRO A 77 11.50 -15.93 -7.88
CA PRO A 77 11.07 -16.26 -9.23
C PRO A 77 10.71 -17.76 -9.33
N ILE A 78 9.45 -18.03 -9.69
CA ILE A 78 8.91 -19.38 -9.93
C ILE A 78 9.67 -20.09 -11.07
N LEU A 79 10.34 -19.30 -11.93
CA LEU A 79 11.19 -19.79 -13.00
C LEU A 79 12.66 -19.77 -12.57
N PRO A 80 13.41 -20.88 -12.75
CA PRO A 80 14.85 -20.87 -12.54
C PRO A 80 15.52 -19.95 -13.58
N ILE A 81 16.44 -19.11 -13.09
CA ILE A 81 17.41 -18.34 -13.88
C ILE A 81 18.51 -19.23 -14.45
#